data_AF-A0AAD0KPC1-F1
#
_entry.id   AF-A0AAD0KPC1-F1
#
_cell.length_a   1.000
_cell.length_b   1.000
_cell.length_c   1.000
_cell.angle_alpha   90.00
_cell.angle_beta   90.00
_cell.angle_gamma   90.00
#
_symmetry.space_group_name_H-M   'P 1'
#
loop_
_entity.id
_entity.type
_entity.pdbx_description
1 polymer ?
#
loop_
_entity_poly.entity_id
_entity_poly.type
_entity_poly.pdbx_seq_one_letter_code
_entity_poly.pdbx_strand_id
1 'polypeptide(L)'
;MKFKSKVLLYAGIGYVVAVLTSSFLPELLSLLLPVAGAAVGVLATRSPRTNLPAEVLPAGPETVPIAPAPSANAPHLLSAANNAAPGNPDNSGRTEAEPTKIGPEFAPVVEYLSILEDMIISEGQKDTLDNEIVEKSLALFARLQRVIPLLQELNNGDINHTVRRLILKDLNGVINPFLRLSGEAKTKNRRTLLNGLRDVDSKISDIASTIEHKDLMELQTKAELIHQRYSSSEL
;
A
#
# COMPACT_ATOMS: atom_id res chain seq x y z
N MET A 1 -57.35 12.55 -6.21
CA MET A 1 -56.53 13.80 -6.21
C MET A 1 -55.60 13.98 -5.01
N LYS A 2 -55.87 13.40 -3.82
CA LYS A 2 -55.07 13.61 -2.59
C LYS A 2 -53.61 13.11 -2.62
N PHE A 3 -53.28 12.13 -3.45
CA PHE A 3 -51.92 11.58 -3.55
C PHE A 3 -50.93 12.50 -4.30
N LYS A 4 -51.38 13.17 -5.37
CA LYS A 4 -50.53 14.08 -6.14
C LYS A 4 -50.06 15.29 -5.32
N SER A 5 -50.94 15.80 -4.45
CA SER A 5 -50.62 16.91 -3.53
C SER A 5 -49.58 16.53 -2.48
N LYS A 6 -49.62 15.29 -1.95
CA LYS A 6 -48.59 14.81 -1.01
C LYS A 6 -47.24 14.63 -1.69
N VAL A 7 -47.20 14.10 -2.92
CA VAL A 7 -45.95 13.92 -3.67
C VAL A 7 -45.31 15.27 -4.00
N LEU A 8 -46.09 16.28 -4.38
CA LEU A 8 -45.59 17.64 -4.59
C LEU A 8 -45.09 18.29 -3.30
N LEU A 9 -45.74 18.01 -2.16
CA LEU A 9 -45.30 18.49 -0.85
C LEU A 9 -43.95 17.88 -0.45
N TYR A 10 -43.79 16.56 -0.61
CA TYR A 10 -42.52 15.88 -0.31
C TYR A 10 -41.40 16.29 -1.27
N ALA A 11 -41.70 16.50 -2.55
CA ALA A 11 -40.75 17.01 -3.53
C ALA A 11 -40.31 18.45 -3.21
N GLY A 12 -41.24 19.31 -2.78
CA GLY A 12 -40.93 20.68 -2.36
C GLY A 12 -40.06 20.74 -1.11
N ILE A 13 -40.36 19.90 -0.11
CA ILE A 13 -39.55 19.81 1.11
C ILE A 13 -38.14 19.29 0.79
N GLY A 14 -38.01 18.29 -0.09
CA GLY A 14 -36.71 17.78 -0.52
C GLY A 14 -35.86 18.81 -1.26
N TYR A 15 -36.47 19.65 -2.11
CA TYR A 15 -35.77 20.72 -2.82
C TYR A 15 -35.26 21.81 -1.86
N VAL A 16 -36.08 22.20 -0.87
CA VAL A 16 -35.69 23.22 0.12
C VAL A 16 -34.55 22.71 1.00
N VAL A 17 -34.58 21.45 1.42
CA VAL A 17 -33.47 20.83 2.18
C VAL A 17 -32.19 20.79 1.33
N ALA A 18 -32.28 20.39 0.05
CA ALA A 18 -31.12 20.33 -0.85
C ALA A 18 -30.44 21.69 -1.05
N VAL A 19 -31.23 22.76 -1.23
CA VAL A 19 -30.72 24.13 -1.40
C VAL A 19 -30.10 24.66 -0.10
N LEU A 20 -30.67 24.35 1.06
CA LEU A 20 -30.10 24.71 2.36
C LEU A 20 -28.80 23.95 2.68
N THR A 21 -28.67 22.70 2.26
CA THR A 21 -27.43 21.92 2.41
C THR A 21 -26.36 22.24 1.35
N SER A 22 -26.73 22.89 0.23
CA SER A 22 -25.82 23.20 -0.88
C SER A 22 -24.72 24.20 -0.54
N SER A 23 -24.90 25.06 0.47
CA SER A 23 -23.87 26.05 0.86
C SER A 23 -22.90 25.54 1.93
N PHE A 24 -23.07 24.31 2.42
CA PHE A 24 -22.28 23.79 3.55
C PHE A 24 -21.68 22.40 3.34
N LEU A 25 -21.80 21.81 2.14
CA LEU A 25 -21.26 20.49 1.82
C LEU A 25 -20.22 20.58 0.68
N PRO A 26 -18.94 20.25 0.92
CA PRO A 26 -17.95 20.03 -0.13
C PRO A 26 -18.38 18.87 -1.04
N GLU A 27 -18.00 18.93 -2.33
CA GLU A 27 -18.43 18.09 -3.47
C GLU A 27 -18.44 16.55 -3.28
N LEU A 28 -17.90 16.01 -2.18
CA LEU A 28 -17.73 14.57 -1.95
C LEU A 28 -19.02 13.79 -1.63
N LEU A 29 -20.07 14.44 -1.11
CA LEU A 29 -21.30 13.75 -0.69
C LEU A 29 -22.36 13.62 -1.80
N SER A 30 -22.28 14.44 -2.86
CA SER A 30 -23.20 14.32 -4.01
C SER A 30 -22.98 13.04 -4.82
N LEU A 31 -21.83 12.37 -4.64
CA LEU A 31 -21.49 11.10 -5.26
C LEU A 31 -22.15 9.89 -4.56
N LEU A 32 -22.67 10.04 -3.34
CA LEU A 32 -23.18 8.92 -2.53
C LEU A 32 -24.71 8.70 -2.65
N LEU A 33 -25.46 9.70 -3.14
CA LEU A 33 -26.91 9.59 -3.33
C LEU A 33 -27.36 8.46 -4.29
N PRO A 34 -26.66 8.17 -5.41
CA PRO A 34 -27.01 7.03 -6.28
C PRO A 34 -26.81 5.68 -5.58
N VAL A 35 -25.86 5.59 -4.66
CA VAL A 35 -25.48 4.34 -3.95
C VAL A 35 -26.50 4.01 -2.86
N ALA A 36 -26.99 5.01 -2.13
CA ALA A 36 -28.02 4.79 -1.11
C ALA A 36 -29.38 4.34 -1.70
N GLY A 37 -29.73 4.81 -2.90
CA GLY A 37 -30.95 4.37 -3.61
C GLY A 37 -30.90 2.91 -4.08
N ALA A 38 -29.74 2.43 -4.51
CA ALA A 38 -29.55 1.05 -4.94
C ALA A 38 -29.67 0.03 -3.78
N ALA A 39 -29.24 0.40 -2.57
CA ALA A 39 -29.29 -0.47 -1.39
C ALA A 39 -30.73 -0.75 -0.90
N VAL A 40 -31.64 0.23 -1.02
CA VAL A 40 -33.04 0.06 -0.59
C VAL A 40 -33.87 -0.76 -1.58
N GLY A 41 -33.51 -0.73 -2.88
CA GLY A 41 -34.21 -1.51 -3.92
C GLY A 41 -34.02 -3.02 -3.81
N VAL A 42 -32.83 -3.49 -3.41
CA VAL A 42 -32.51 -4.93 -3.31
C VAL A 42 -33.18 -5.59 -2.10
N LEU A 43 -33.50 -4.83 -1.05
CA LEU A 43 -34.16 -5.37 0.15
C LEU A 43 -35.69 -5.52 -0.01
N ALA A 44 -36.31 -4.82 -0.96
CA ALA A 44 -37.76 -4.81 -1.16
C ALA A 44 -38.29 -5.93 -2.08
N THR A 45 -37.44 -6.63 -2.82
CA THR A 45 -37.84 -7.75 -3.70
C THR A 45 -37.51 -9.10 -3.06
N ARG A 46 -38.17 -9.42 -1.95
CA ARG A 46 -38.17 -10.77 -1.38
C ARG A 46 -39.62 -11.24 -1.22
N SER A 47 -40.06 -12.07 -2.16
CA SER A 47 -41.28 -12.87 -2.06
C SER A 47 -40.96 -14.34 -2.39
N PRO A 48 -41.79 -15.33 -1.96
CA PRO A 48 -41.30 -16.55 -1.33
C PRO A 48 -41.39 -17.84 -2.17
N ARG A 49 -40.53 -18.81 -1.79
CA ARG A 49 -40.65 -20.28 -1.80
C ARG A 49 -41.15 -21.01 -3.07
N THR A 50 -40.29 -21.89 -3.59
CA THR A 50 -40.70 -23.18 -4.19
C THR A 50 -39.81 -24.32 -3.66
N ASN A 51 -40.47 -25.39 -3.22
CA ASN A 51 -39.95 -26.63 -2.64
C ASN A 51 -39.47 -27.59 -3.73
N LEU A 52 -38.32 -28.27 -3.56
CA LEU A 52 -38.06 -29.63 -4.07
C LEU A 52 -37.02 -30.37 -3.16
N PRO A 53 -37.07 -31.72 -3.05
CA PRO A 53 -36.60 -32.48 -1.88
C PRO A 53 -35.25 -33.21 -2.05
N ALA A 54 -34.78 -33.74 -0.91
CA ALA A 54 -33.50 -34.43 -0.66
C ALA A 54 -33.35 -35.80 -1.32
N GLU A 55 -32.13 -36.18 -1.74
CA GLU A 55 -31.73 -37.57 -2.03
C GLU A 55 -30.18 -37.70 -2.05
N VAL A 56 -29.65 -38.38 -1.03
CA VAL A 56 -28.56 -39.39 -1.05
C VAL A 56 -27.08 -38.97 -1.23
N LEU A 57 -26.36 -39.06 -0.10
CA LEU A 57 -24.91 -39.35 0.02
C LEU A 57 -24.67 -40.86 -0.19
N PRO A 58 -23.52 -41.28 -0.78
CA PRO A 58 -22.98 -42.61 -0.50
C PRO A 58 -21.65 -42.56 0.27
N ALA A 59 -21.60 -43.40 1.29
CA ALA A 59 -20.47 -43.73 2.14
C ALA A 59 -19.32 -44.45 1.39
N GLY A 60 -18.13 -44.46 2.00
CA GLY A 60 -16.92 -45.18 1.55
C GLY A 60 -17.07 -46.72 1.54
N PRO A 61 -15.98 -47.49 1.31
CA PRO A 61 -14.96 -47.65 2.37
C PRO A 61 -13.50 -47.94 1.93
N GLU A 62 -12.63 -48.09 2.95
CA GLU A 62 -11.45 -49.00 3.08
C GLU A 62 -9.97 -48.62 2.70
N THR A 63 -9.20 -48.44 3.79
CA THR A 63 -7.81 -48.78 4.21
C THR A 63 -6.69 -49.38 3.31
N VAL A 64 -5.52 -48.68 3.28
CA VAL A 64 -4.04 -48.99 3.44
C VAL A 64 -3.58 -50.49 3.50
N PRO A 65 -2.35 -50.99 3.07
CA PRO A 65 -0.97 -50.41 3.17
C PRO A 65 0.23 -50.84 2.21
N ILE A 66 1.31 -50.00 2.18
CA ILE A 66 2.82 -50.20 2.18
C ILE A 66 3.62 -51.05 1.12
N ALA A 67 4.49 -50.36 0.32
CA ALA A 67 5.91 -50.56 -0.18
C ALA A 67 6.49 -51.95 -0.65
N PRO A 68 7.68 -52.11 -1.32
CA PRO A 68 8.79 -51.17 -1.69
C PRO A 68 9.42 -51.28 -3.14
N ALA A 69 10.39 -50.42 -3.46
CA ALA A 69 11.27 -50.40 -4.67
C ALA A 69 12.47 -51.40 -4.58
N PRO A 70 13.28 -51.76 -5.62
CA PRO A 70 14.22 -50.87 -6.40
C PRO A 70 14.39 -51.25 -7.91
N SER A 71 14.96 -50.47 -8.85
CA SER A 71 16.42 -50.32 -9.09
C SER A 71 16.74 -49.51 -10.37
N ALA A 72 17.78 -48.67 -10.29
CA ALA A 72 18.88 -48.40 -11.26
C ALA A 72 18.59 -47.99 -12.73
N ASN A 73 18.89 -46.73 -13.08
CA ASN A 73 20.10 -46.34 -13.83
C ASN A 73 20.14 -44.82 -14.13
N ALA A 74 21.27 -44.20 -13.81
CA ALA A 74 21.72 -42.87 -14.26
C ALA A 74 22.84 -43.05 -15.31
N PRO A 75 23.58 -42.01 -15.73
CA PRO A 75 23.20 -40.81 -16.49
C PRO A 75 24.05 -40.69 -17.79
N HIS A 76 23.73 -39.76 -18.71
CA HIS A 76 24.72 -39.29 -19.69
C HIS A 76 24.56 -37.80 -20.03
N LEU A 77 25.71 -37.16 -20.20
CA LEU A 77 25.99 -35.73 -20.27
C LEU A 77 26.23 -35.23 -21.73
N LEU A 78 26.17 -33.89 -21.89
CA LEU A 78 26.77 -33.03 -22.95
C LEU A 78 26.06 -33.06 -24.34
N SER A 79 26.00 -32.01 -25.18
CA SER A 79 26.71 -30.73 -25.29
C SER A 79 26.01 -29.77 -26.30
N ALA A 80 26.21 -28.47 -26.10
CA ALA A 80 26.33 -27.33 -27.04
C ALA A 80 25.63 -27.29 -28.42
N ALA A 81 24.96 -26.16 -28.73
CA ALA A 81 25.24 -25.35 -29.94
C ALA A 81 24.51 -23.98 -29.92
N ASN A 82 25.30 -22.92 -30.15
CA ASN A 82 24.89 -21.55 -30.42
C ASN A 82 24.02 -21.44 -31.69
N ASN A 83 23.13 -20.44 -31.74
CA ASN A 83 23.07 -19.52 -32.88
C ASN A 83 22.32 -18.23 -32.53
N ALA A 84 23.03 -17.12 -32.70
CA ALA A 84 22.52 -15.76 -32.71
C ALA A 84 22.24 -15.32 -34.15
N ALA A 85 21.18 -14.53 -34.38
CA ALA A 85 21.03 -13.66 -35.55
C ALA A 85 19.98 -12.54 -35.29
N PRO A 86 20.06 -11.39 -35.99
CA PRO A 86 19.79 -10.05 -35.41
C PRO A 86 18.72 -9.20 -36.15
N GLY A 87 18.38 -8.03 -35.56
CA GLY A 87 17.70 -6.87 -36.20
C GLY A 87 16.16 -6.93 -36.17
N ASN A 88 15.38 -5.89 -35.89
CA ASN A 88 15.53 -4.45 -36.15
C ASN A 88 14.65 -3.64 -35.15
N PRO A 89 14.83 -2.31 -35.02
CA PRO A 89 14.20 -1.47 -34.00
C PRO A 89 12.81 -1.03 -34.44
N ASP A 90 11.92 -0.80 -33.48
CA ASP A 90 10.79 0.08 -33.75
C ASP A 90 10.51 1.02 -32.58
N ASN A 91 10.24 2.23 -33.01
CA ASN A 91 10.13 3.47 -32.31
C ASN A 91 8.79 3.52 -31.59
N SER A 92 8.80 3.68 -30.27
CA SER A 92 7.65 4.15 -29.54
C SER A 92 8.13 4.97 -28.37
N GLY A 93 8.22 6.28 -28.61
CA GLY A 93 8.22 7.30 -27.58
C GLY A 93 6.96 7.17 -26.74
N ARG A 94 7.03 6.31 -25.74
CA ARG A 94 6.22 6.40 -24.54
C ARG A 94 7.14 7.00 -23.51
N THR A 95 6.84 8.23 -23.09
CA THR A 95 7.35 8.80 -21.85
C THR A 95 6.79 7.94 -20.72
N GLU A 96 7.35 6.74 -20.55
CA GLU A 96 7.35 6.07 -19.27
C GLU A 96 8.17 6.98 -18.37
N ALA A 97 7.54 7.47 -17.30
CA ALA A 97 8.29 7.98 -16.18
C ALA A 97 9.38 6.94 -15.88
N GLU A 98 10.64 7.34 -16.01
CA GLU A 98 11.77 6.47 -15.68
C GLU A 98 11.43 5.82 -14.34
N PRO A 99 11.43 4.48 -14.23
CA PRO A 99 11.38 3.87 -12.93
C PRO A 99 12.65 4.37 -12.25
N THR A 100 12.49 5.32 -11.33
CA THR A 100 13.56 5.86 -10.48
C THR A 100 14.37 4.64 -10.08
N LYS A 101 15.58 4.50 -10.64
CA LYS A 101 16.33 3.25 -10.54
C LYS A 101 16.70 3.10 -9.08
N ILE A 102 15.86 2.39 -8.33
CA ILE A 102 16.10 2.10 -6.94
C ILE A 102 17.41 1.31 -6.95
N GLY A 103 18.47 1.96 -6.49
CA GLY A 103 19.77 1.37 -6.32
C GLY A 103 19.67 0.04 -5.56
N PRO A 104 20.56 -0.92 -5.89
CA PRO A 104 20.52 -2.29 -5.36
C PRO A 104 20.55 -2.32 -3.83
N GLU A 105 20.98 -1.25 -3.17
CA GLU A 105 21.00 -1.09 -1.73
C GLU A 105 19.60 -0.98 -1.08
N PHE A 106 18.60 -0.43 -1.77
CA PHE A 106 17.24 -0.28 -1.23
C PHE A 106 16.23 -1.27 -1.80
N ALA A 107 16.58 -2.05 -2.84
CA ALA A 107 15.73 -3.12 -3.36
C ALA A 107 15.15 -4.06 -2.27
N PRO A 108 15.96 -4.63 -1.34
CA PRO A 108 15.42 -5.51 -0.29
C PRO A 108 14.57 -4.76 0.75
N VAL A 109 14.79 -3.45 0.90
CA VAL A 109 14.03 -2.61 1.84
C VAL A 109 12.62 -2.36 1.30
N VAL A 110 12.52 -2.04 0.01
CA VAL A 110 11.24 -1.78 -0.66
C VAL A 110 10.40 -3.04 -0.72
N GLU A 111 10.99 -4.18 -1.10
CA GLU A 111 10.29 -5.48 -1.09
C GLU A 111 9.76 -5.81 0.31
N TYR A 112 10.58 -5.62 1.34
CA TYR A 112 10.17 -5.86 2.71
C TYR A 112 9.02 -4.93 3.17
N LEU A 113 9.05 -3.66 2.77
CA LEU A 113 7.95 -2.74 3.04
C LEU A 113 6.65 -3.18 2.37
N SER A 114 6.70 -3.66 1.12
CA SER A 114 5.52 -4.19 0.43
C SER A 114 4.94 -5.41 1.14
N ILE A 115 5.78 -6.35 1.60
CA ILE A 115 5.33 -7.52 2.37
C ILE A 115 4.68 -7.10 3.71
N LEU A 116 5.28 -6.12 4.40
CA LEU A 116 4.72 -5.58 5.64
C LEU A 116 3.37 -4.88 5.40
N GLU A 117 3.26 -4.12 4.32
CA GLU A 117 2.04 -3.43 3.91
C GLU A 117 0.91 -4.43 3.67
N ASP A 118 1.13 -5.45 2.84
CA ASP A 118 0.15 -6.51 2.56
C ASP A 118 -0.30 -7.22 3.85
N MET A 119 0.65 -7.50 4.73
CA MET A 119 0.36 -8.18 6.00
C MET A 119 -0.49 -7.30 6.92
N ILE A 120 -0.19 -6.01 7.04
CA ILE A 120 -0.98 -5.08 7.84
C ILE A 120 -2.37 -4.86 7.25
N ILE A 121 -2.49 -4.73 5.92
CA ILE A 121 -3.79 -4.62 5.24
C ILE A 121 -4.61 -5.88 5.53
N SER A 122 -4.01 -7.06 5.44
CA SER A 122 -4.70 -8.33 5.72
C SER A 122 -5.18 -8.43 7.18
N GLU A 123 -4.42 -7.90 8.14
CA GLU A 123 -4.83 -7.86 9.54
C GLU A 123 -5.89 -6.79 9.81
N GLY A 124 -5.84 -5.66 9.10
CA GLY A 124 -6.91 -4.66 9.12
C GLY A 124 -8.23 -5.22 8.58
N GLN A 125 -8.20 -5.99 7.49
CA GLN A 125 -9.39 -6.63 6.91
C GLN A 125 -10.02 -7.71 7.80
N LYS A 126 -9.23 -8.33 8.69
CA LYS A 126 -9.72 -9.35 9.64
C LYS A 126 -10.35 -8.74 10.89
N ASP A 127 -10.43 -7.41 11.00
CA ASP A 127 -10.83 -6.67 12.20
C ASP A 127 -10.03 -7.08 13.47
N THR A 128 -8.82 -7.60 13.29
CA THR A 128 -7.92 -8.01 14.39
C THR A 128 -6.98 -6.89 14.81
N LEU A 129 -6.84 -5.84 13.98
CA LEU A 129 -5.98 -4.69 14.20
C LEU A 129 -6.82 -3.43 14.35
N ASP A 130 -6.46 -2.57 15.30
CA ASP A 130 -7.14 -1.28 15.44
C ASP A 130 -6.95 -0.43 14.17
N ASN A 131 -8.01 0.23 13.71
CA ASN A 131 -7.97 1.07 12.51
C ASN A 131 -6.90 2.17 12.59
N GLU A 132 -6.66 2.74 13.78
CA GLU A 132 -5.60 3.75 13.98
C GLU A 132 -4.19 3.18 13.73
N ILE A 133 -3.94 1.91 14.12
CA ILE A 133 -2.65 1.27 13.87
C ILE A 133 -2.47 1.05 12.37
N VAL A 134 -3.50 0.54 11.70
CA VAL A 134 -3.51 0.32 10.25
C VAL A 134 -3.18 1.64 9.55
N GLU A 135 -3.94 2.69 9.81
CA GLU A 135 -3.76 4.00 9.17
C GLU A 135 -2.35 4.59 9.41
N LYS A 136 -1.86 4.57 10.65
CA LYS A 136 -0.54 5.13 10.97
C LYS A 136 0.61 4.34 10.36
N SER A 137 0.49 3.02 10.29
CA SER A 137 1.51 2.17 9.67
C SER A 137 1.53 2.33 8.14
N LEU A 138 0.37 2.38 7.48
CA LEU A 138 0.26 2.70 6.05
C LEU A 138 0.83 4.08 5.72
N ALA A 139 0.51 5.10 6.53
CA ALA A 139 1.08 6.44 6.37
C ALA A 139 2.62 6.44 6.50
N LEU A 140 3.16 5.68 7.46
CA LEU A 140 4.60 5.51 7.63
C LEU A 140 5.24 4.84 6.41
N PHE A 141 4.63 3.79 5.87
CA PHE A 141 5.16 3.06 4.71
C PHE A 141 5.16 3.93 3.46
N ALA A 142 4.06 4.67 3.20
CA ALA A 142 3.98 5.61 2.10
C ALA A 142 5.05 6.71 2.21
N ARG A 143 5.29 7.22 3.43
CA ARG A 143 6.35 8.19 3.70
C ARG A 143 7.73 7.60 3.42
N LEU A 144 8.00 6.38 3.87
CA LEU A 144 9.26 5.68 3.62
C LEU A 144 9.52 5.46 2.14
N GLN A 145 8.51 5.00 1.39
CA GLN A 145 8.60 4.82 -0.06
C GLN A 145 8.94 6.14 -0.79
N ARG A 146 8.45 7.28 -0.30
CA ARG A 146 8.77 8.61 -0.85
C ARG A 146 10.18 9.10 -0.50
N VAL A 147 10.69 8.77 0.69
CA VAL A 147 12.01 9.24 1.16
C VAL A 147 13.14 8.41 0.56
N ILE A 148 12.92 7.13 0.24
CA ILE A 148 13.94 6.24 -0.33
C ILE A 148 14.61 6.80 -1.60
N PRO A 149 13.88 7.30 -2.61
CA PRO A 149 14.52 7.91 -3.78
C PRO A 149 15.40 9.13 -3.46
N LEU A 150 14.95 10.00 -2.55
CA LEU A 150 15.68 11.19 -2.13
C LEU A 150 17.01 10.84 -1.43
N LEU A 151 17.03 9.73 -0.69
CA LEU A 151 18.23 9.20 -0.04
C LEU A 151 19.25 8.66 -1.05
N GLN A 152 18.78 8.11 -2.16
CA GLN A 152 19.64 7.63 -3.24
C GLN A 152 20.31 8.77 -3.98
N GLU A 153 19.56 9.84 -4.27
CA GLU A 153 20.08 11.05 -4.89
C GLU A 153 21.16 11.73 -4.03
N LEU A 154 20.96 11.78 -2.72
CA LEU A 154 21.91 12.38 -1.78
C LEU A 154 23.22 11.57 -1.65
N ASN A 155 23.21 10.29 -2.05
CA ASN A 155 24.36 9.38 -2.12
C ASN A 155 25.24 9.37 -0.85
N ASN A 156 24.63 9.30 0.33
CA ASN A 156 25.35 9.20 1.61
C ASN A 156 25.20 7.78 2.20
N GLY A 157 26.30 7.03 2.21
CA GLY A 157 26.34 5.65 2.69
C GLY A 157 25.91 5.47 4.16
N ASP A 158 26.22 6.43 5.03
CA ASP A 158 25.90 6.36 6.47
C ASP A 158 24.39 6.52 6.71
N ILE A 159 23.78 7.50 6.04
CA ILE A 159 22.33 7.73 6.13
C ILE A 159 21.59 6.54 5.48
N ASN A 160 22.06 6.06 4.34
CA ASN A 160 21.46 4.92 3.64
C ASN A 160 21.52 3.64 4.49
N HIS A 161 22.65 3.38 5.16
CA HIS A 161 22.74 2.27 6.09
C HIS A 161 21.79 2.45 7.29
N THR A 162 21.73 3.65 7.85
CA THR A 162 20.85 3.96 9.00
C THR A 162 19.39 3.70 8.66
N VAL A 163 18.91 4.15 7.49
CA VAL A 163 17.54 3.94 7.02
C VAL A 163 17.28 2.45 6.76
N ARG A 164 18.22 1.76 6.11
CA ARG A 164 18.11 0.31 5.92
C ARG A 164 17.97 -0.43 7.24
N ARG A 165 18.79 -0.10 8.24
CA ARG A 165 18.72 -0.69 9.58
C ARG A 165 17.40 -0.37 10.25
N LEU A 166 16.94 0.87 10.18
CA LEU A 166 15.68 1.32 10.75
C LEU A 166 14.51 0.47 10.22
N ILE A 167 14.48 0.20 8.91
CA ILE A 167 13.38 -0.54 8.28
C ILE A 167 13.52 -2.05 8.52
N LEU A 168 14.70 -2.63 8.25
CA LEU A 168 14.86 -4.09 8.32
C LEU A 168 14.93 -4.64 9.75
N LYS A 169 15.36 -3.81 10.71
CA LYS A 169 15.57 -4.24 12.10
C LYS A 169 14.60 -3.59 13.06
N ASP A 170 14.54 -2.26 13.10
CA ASP A 170 13.77 -1.58 14.16
C ASP A 170 12.27 -1.65 13.87
N LEU A 171 11.84 -1.32 12.65
CA LEU A 171 10.45 -1.44 12.22
C LEU A 171 9.99 -2.91 12.25
N ASN A 172 10.83 -3.83 11.78
CA ASN A 172 10.59 -5.26 11.88
C ASN A 172 10.39 -5.71 13.34
N GLY A 173 11.27 -5.29 14.25
CA GLY A 173 11.20 -5.63 15.68
C GLY A 173 9.96 -5.07 16.38
N VAL A 174 9.40 -3.98 15.87
CA VAL A 174 8.16 -3.38 16.40
C VAL A 174 6.92 -4.11 15.84
N ILE A 175 6.92 -4.42 14.54
CA ILE A 175 5.73 -4.93 13.85
C ILE A 175 5.58 -6.44 14.00
N ASN A 176 6.63 -7.24 13.77
CA ASN A 176 6.51 -8.70 13.72
C ASN A 176 6.02 -9.34 15.03
N PRO A 177 6.51 -8.94 16.22
CA PRO A 177 5.95 -9.46 17.47
C PRO A 177 4.47 -9.14 17.61
N PHE A 178 4.02 -7.95 17.16
CA PHE A 178 2.63 -7.53 17.29
C PHE A 178 1.68 -8.30 16.37
N LEU A 179 2.13 -8.62 15.16
CA LEU A 179 1.33 -9.40 14.22
C LEU A 179 1.11 -10.84 14.66
N ARG A 180 2.02 -11.38 15.49
CA ARG A 180 1.90 -12.72 16.09
C ARG A 180 0.98 -12.76 17.32
N LEU A 181 0.58 -11.61 17.88
CA LEU A 181 -0.29 -11.57 19.06
C LEU A 181 -1.76 -11.86 18.69
N SER A 182 -2.51 -12.45 19.62
CA SER A 182 -3.96 -12.59 19.51
C SER A 182 -4.67 -11.24 19.66
N GLY A 183 -5.90 -11.11 19.15
CA GLY A 183 -6.66 -9.85 19.13
C GLY A 183 -6.69 -9.09 20.46
N GLU A 184 -6.97 -9.75 21.59
CA GLU A 184 -6.96 -9.10 22.91
C GLU A 184 -5.56 -8.66 23.36
N ALA A 185 -4.53 -9.44 23.03
CA ALA A 185 -3.15 -9.11 23.35
C ALA A 185 -2.64 -7.95 22.49
N LYS A 186 -3.13 -7.81 21.25
CA LYS A 186 -2.90 -6.65 20.38
C LYS A 186 -3.47 -5.38 21.02
N THR A 187 -4.71 -5.41 21.52
CA THR A 187 -5.31 -4.24 22.20
C THR A 187 -4.52 -3.82 23.44
N LYS A 188 -4.04 -4.77 24.26
CA LYS A 188 -3.20 -4.45 25.42
C LYS A 188 -1.84 -3.86 25.06
N ASN A 189 -1.22 -4.33 23.99
CA ASN A 189 0.11 -3.85 23.53
C ASN A 189 0.02 -2.69 22.53
N ARG A 190 -1.19 -2.23 22.19
CA ARG A 190 -1.47 -1.14 21.24
C ARG A 190 -0.58 0.07 21.45
N ARG A 191 -0.47 0.55 22.70
CA ARG A 191 0.34 1.72 23.04
C ARG A 191 1.82 1.51 22.70
N THR A 192 2.34 0.31 22.95
CA THR A 192 3.74 -0.03 22.65
C THR A 192 3.99 0.01 21.15
N LEU A 193 3.07 -0.54 20.34
CA LEU A 193 3.17 -0.47 18.89
C LEU A 193 3.08 0.98 18.38
N LEU A 194 2.07 1.73 18.82
CA LEU A 194 1.89 3.12 18.41
C LEU A 194 3.10 3.99 18.76
N ASN A 195 3.69 3.78 19.95
CA ASN A 195 4.92 4.46 20.35
C ASN A 195 6.11 4.04 19.47
N GLY A 196 6.25 2.75 19.16
CA GLY A 196 7.30 2.26 18.26
C GLY A 196 7.17 2.82 16.84
N LEU A 197 5.96 2.83 16.28
CA LEU A 197 5.69 3.44 14.97
C LEU A 197 5.99 4.95 14.98
N ARG A 198 5.62 5.64 16.07
CA ARG A 198 5.91 7.07 16.23
C ARG A 198 7.41 7.35 16.37
N ASP A 199 8.16 6.48 17.05
CA ASP A 199 9.62 6.62 17.15
C ASP A 199 10.30 6.45 15.78
N VAL A 200 9.87 5.45 14.99
CA VAL A 200 10.34 5.28 13.61
C VAL A 200 9.98 6.49 12.75
N ASP A 201 8.75 7.01 12.86
CA ASP A 201 8.33 8.22 12.13
C ASP A 201 9.15 9.46 12.51
N SER A 202 9.49 9.61 13.80
CA SER A 202 10.32 10.71 14.29
C SER A 202 11.73 10.61 13.72
N LYS A 203 12.34 9.42 13.72
CA LYS A 203 13.66 9.18 13.11
C LYS A 203 13.67 9.45 11.61
N ILE A 204 12.60 9.08 10.89
CA ILE A 204 12.46 9.41 9.47
C ILE A 204 12.36 10.92 9.26
N SER A 205 11.68 11.63 10.16
CA SER A 205 11.59 13.10 10.12
C SER A 205 12.95 13.75 10.29
N ASP A 206 13.76 13.28 11.24
CA ASP A 206 15.13 13.78 11.46
C ASP A 206 16.01 13.55 10.23
N ILE A 207 15.89 12.38 9.61
CA ILE A 207 16.61 12.04 8.38
C ILE A 207 16.16 12.95 7.23
N ALA A 208 14.86 13.14 7.04
CA ALA A 208 14.33 14.04 6.02
C ALA A 208 14.81 15.49 6.21
N SER A 209 14.81 16.00 7.45
CA SER A 209 15.34 17.33 7.76
C SER A 209 16.84 17.45 7.45
N THR A 210 17.60 16.38 7.70
CA THR A 210 19.03 16.33 7.35
C THR A 210 19.24 16.40 5.83
N ILE A 211 18.40 15.70 5.06
CA ILE A 211 18.42 15.75 3.58
C ILE A 211 18.12 17.18 3.11
N GLU A 212 17.03 17.79 3.59
CA GLU A 212 16.62 19.15 3.24
C GLU A 212 17.70 20.17 3.60
N HIS A 213 18.31 20.06 4.77
CA HIS A 213 19.38 20.97 5.19
C HIS A 213 20.60 20.88 4.26
N LYS A 214 20.98 19.68 3.86
CA LYS A 214 22.10 19.49 2.92
C LYS A 214 21.77 20.05 1.55
N ASP A 215 20.56 19.81 1.04
CA ASP A 215 20.11 20.35 -0.24
C ASP A 215 20.09 21.89 -0.24
N LEU A 216 19.60 22.52 0.84
CA LEU A 216 19.66 23.98 1.01
C LEU A 216 21.10 24.52 0.99
N MET A 217 22.05 23.84 1.64
CA MET A 217 23.46 24.22 1.62
C MET A 217 24.08 24.10 0.21
N GLU A 218 23.72 23.06 -0.54
CA GLU A 218 24.15 22.90 -1.93
C GLU A 218 23.59 23.99 -2.84
N LEU A 219 22.32 24.39 -2.63
CA LEU A 219 21.69 25.50 -3.35
C LEU A 219 22.34 26.85 -3.02
N GLN A 220 22.64 27.10 -1.74
CA GLN A 220 23.36 28.31 -1.31
C GLN A 220 24.75 28.38 -1.94
N THR A 221 25.52 27.29 -1.88
CA THR A 221 26.86 27.21 -2.48
C THR A 221 26.82 27.48 -3.98
N LYS A 222 25.82 26.94 -4.70
CA LYS A 222 25.62 27.20 -6.13
C LYS A 222 25.26 28.66 -6.40
N ALA A 223 24.42 29.27 -5.58
CA ALA A 223 24.05 30.68 -5.71
C ALA A 223 25.25 31.61 -5.49
N GLU A 224 26.09 31.32 -4.49
CA GLU A 224 27.34 32.07 -4.24
C GLU A 224 28.34 31.93 -5.40
N LEU A 225 28.51 30.72 -5.94
CA LEU A 225 29.35 30.48 -7.12
C LEU A 225 28.87 31.25 -8.35
N ILE A 226 27.57 31.29 -8.56
CA ILE A 226 26.96 32.08 -9.64
C ILE A 226 27.23 33.56 -9.40
N HIS A 227 26.96 34.07 -8.19
CA HIS A 227 27.22 35.46 -7.85
C HIS A 227 28.68 35.84 -8.08
N GLN A 228 29.63 35.00 -7.64
CA GLN A 228 31.05 35.20 -7.86
C GLN A 228 31.41 35.22 -9.35
N ARG A 229 30.89 34.29 -10.17
CA ARG A 229 31.15 34.26 -11.62
C ARG A 229 30.63 35.51 -12.33
N TYR A 230 29.43 35.99 -11.98
CA TYR A 230 28.87 37.18 -12.61
C TYR A 230 29.54 38.47 -12.10
N SER A 231 29.84 38.56 -10.80
CA SER A 231 30.53 39.74 -10.24
C SER A 231 31.98 39.88 -10.71
N SER A 232 32.65 38.76 -11.03
CA SER A 232 34.03 38.78 -11.56
C SER A 232 34.12 38.88 -13.08
N SER A 233 33.01 38.68 -13.80
CA SER A 233 32.96 38.83 -15.26
C SER A 233 32.50 40.22 -15.74
N GLU A 234 32.10 41.12 -14.82
CA GLU A 234 31.72 42.52 -15.09
C GLU A 234 32.89 43.53 -14.94
N LEU A 235 34.10 43.06 -14.63
CA LEU A 235 35.36 43.85 -14.55
C LEU A 235 36.30 43.47 -15.71
#